data_AF-A0A958RRF3-F1
#
_entry.id   AF-A0A958RRF3-F1
#
_cell.length_a   1.000
_cell.length_b   1.000
_cell.length_c   1.000
_cell.angle_alpha   90.00
_cell.angle_beta   90.00
_cell.angle_gamma   90.00
#
_symmetry.space_group_name_H-M   'P 1'
#
loop_
_entity.id
_entity.type
_entity.pdbx_description
1 polymer ?
#
loop_
_entity_poly.entity_id
_entity_poly.type
_entity_poly.pdbx_seq_one_letter_code
_entity_poly.pdbx_strand_id
1 'polypeptide(L)' 'SDYELVSAHGNLTVKAGESYVHIHASLSGADFQVFGGHLFEAEVAVTAEVQITIFDVQSIRQPDQKIGLDLVCQFHKS' A
#
# COMPACT_ATOMS: atom_id res chain seq x y z
N SER A 1 16.82 10.55 10.58
CA SER A 1 17.65 9.86 9.59
C SER A 1 16.88 9.83 8.32
N ASP A 2 17.47 10.28 7.22
CA ASP A 2 16.80 10.30 5.92
C ASP A 2 16.90 8.89 5.33
N TYR A 3 15.75 8.38 4.87
CA TYR A 3 15.64 7.08 4.22
C TYR A 3 15.24 7.30 2.76
N GLU A 4 15.90 6.62 1.86
CA GLU A 4 15.52 6.57 0.46
C GLU A 4 14.38 5.56 0.26
N LEU A 5 13.34 5.97 -0.47
CA LEU A 5 12.29 5.07 -0.92
C LEU A 5 12.80 4.23 -2.09
N VAL A 6 13.26 3.01 -1.80
CA VAL A 6 13.80 2.09 -2.82
C VAL A 6 12.68 1.56 -3.70
N SER A 7 11.57 1.15 -3.08
CA SER A 7 10.34 0.80 -3.80
C SER A 7 9.13 0.85 -2.89
N ALA A 8 7.97 1.15 -3.47
CA ALA A 8 6.66 0.99 -2.85
C ALA A 8 5.78 0.17 -3.80
N HIS A 9 5.08 -0.81 -3.27
CA HIS A 9 4.15 -1.63 -4.03
C HIS A 9 2.88 -1.86 -3.23
N GLY A 10 1.73 -1.69 -3.87
CA GLY A 10 0.47 -1.73 -3.18
C GLY A 10 -0.74 -1.63 -4.10
N ASN A 11 -1.90 -1.49 -3.47
CA ASN A 11 -3.16 -1.25 -4.16
C ASN A 11 -4.02 -0.21 -3.45
N LEU A 12 -4.89 0.41 -4.24
CA LEU A 12 -6.02 1.20 -3.77
C LEU A 12 -7.29 0.38 -3.98
N THR A 13 -8.03 0.16 -2.90
CA THR A 13 -9.23 -0.68 -2.83
C THR A 13 -10.34 0.05 -2.07
N VAL A 14 -11.48 -0.59 -1.86
CA VAL A 14 -12.58 -0.05 -1.04
C VAL A 14 -12.80 -0.93 0.18
N LYS A 15 -12.87 -0.33 1.38
CA LYS A 15 -13.25 -1.00 2.63
C LYS A 15 -14.37 -0.18 3.28
N ALA A 16 -15.47 -0.83 3.61
CA ALA A 16 -16.63 -0.18 4.25
C ALA A 16 -17.13 1.09 3.53
N GLY A 17 -17.03 1.14 2.21
CA GLY A 17 -17.44 2.28 1.39
C GLY A 17 -16.38 3.37 1.20
N GLU A 18 -15.22 3.25 1.85
CA GLU A 18 -14.14 4.24 1.79
C GLU A 18 -12.91 3.71 1.05
N SER A 19 -12.13 4.61 0.45
CA SER A 19 -10.84 4.28 -0.16
C SER A 19 -9.89 3.70 0.89
N TYR A 20 -9.25 2.58 0.55
CA TYR A 20 -8.32 1.87 1.41
C TYR A 20 -7.03 1.58 0.67
N VAL A 21 -5.93 2.15 1.17
CA VAL A 21 -4.58 1.99 0.65
C VAL A 21 -3.89 0.85 1.40
N HIS A 22 -3.27 -0.05 0.65
CA HIS A 22 -2.40 -1.09 1.21
C HIS A 22 -1.07 -1.10 0.48
N ILE A 23 -0.01 -0.66 1.14
CA ILE A 23 1.33 -0.53 0.56
C ILE A 23 2.35 -1.28 1.42
N HIS A 24 3.25 -1.98 0.76
CA HIS A 24 4.52 -2.42 1.32
C HIS A 24 5.63 -1.58 0.71
N ALA A 25 6.65 -1.26 1.52
CA ALA A 25 7.78 -0.46 1.07
C ALA A 25 9.10 -1.12 1.43
N SER A 26 10.15 -0.76 0.69
CA SER A 26 11.54 -0.97 1.05
C SER A 26 12.24 0.38 1.14
N LEU A 27 12.96 0.58 2.24
CA LEU A 27 13.62 1.83 2.61
C LEU A 27 15.09 1.54 2.87
N SER A 28 15.98 2.44 2.44
CA SER A 28 17.41 2.29 2.72
C SER A 28 18.03 3.57 3.26
N GLY A 29 18.86 3.43 4.28
CA GLY A 29 19.63 4.54 4.85
C GLY A 29 21.03 4.64 4.25
N ALA A 30 21.83 5.56 4.79
CA ALA A 30 23.21 5.81 4.32
C ALA A 30 24.18 4.61 4.47
N ASP A 31 23.83 3.61 5.28
CA ASP A 31 24.60 2.37 5.44
C ASP A 31 24.24 1.28 4.42
N PHE A 32 23.33 1.59 3.47
CA PHE A 32 22.81 0.70 2.44
C PHE A 32 22.07 -0.53 2.97
N GLN A 33 21.74 -0.59 4.27
CA GLN A 33 20.82 -1.60 4.77
C GLN A 33 19.41 -1.31 4.27
N VAL A 34 18.68 -2.38 3.92
CA VAL A 34 17.30 -2.29 3.45
C VAL A 34 16.37 -2.78 4.55
N PHE A 35 15.45 -1.92 4.94
CA PHE A 35 14.31 -2.23 5.79
C PHE A 35 13.08 -2.40 4.91
N GLY A 36 12.21 -3.36 5.21
CA GLY A 36 11.01 -3.56 4.40
C GLY A 36 9.87 -4.20 5.17
N GLY A 37 8.66 -3.98 4.66
CA GLY A 37 7.45 -4.51 5.26
C GLY A 37 6.22 -3.68 4.91
N HIS A 38 5.20 -3.81 5.75
CA HIS A 38 3.97 -3.03 5.64
C HIS A 38 4.24 -1.56 5.98
N LEU A 39 3.83 -0.66 5.10
CA LEU A 39 3.96 0.78 5.31
C LEU A 39 2.70 1.30 6.00
N PHE A 40 2.81 1.60 7.29
CA PHE A 40 1.73 2.22 8.07
C PHE A 40 1.64 3.71 7.81
N GLU A 41 2.78 4.40 7.90
CA GLU A 41 2.91 5.83 7.64
C GLU A 41 4.36 6.17 7.28
N ALA A 42 4.54 7.23 6.48
CA ALA A 42 5.82 7.86 6.22
C ALA A 42 5.59 9.30 5.76
N GLU A 43 6.56 10.18 6.04
CA GLU A 43 6.56 11.56 5.57
C GLU A 43 7.54 11.70 4.39
N VAL A 44 7.09 12.36 3.32
CA VAL A 44 7.94 12.61 2.13
C VAL A 44 8.78 13.85 2.38
N ALA A 45 10.10 13.67 2.49
CA ALA A 45 11.02 14.78 2.76
C ALA A 45 11.25 15.71 1.55
N VAL A 46 11.34 15.15 0.33
CA VAL A 46 11.59 15.92 -0.90
C VAL A 46 10.58 15.54 -1.98
N THR A 47 10.62 14.30 -2.46
CA THR A 47 9.72 13.78 -3.49
C THR A 47 9.41 12.31 -3.27
N ALA A 48 8.21 11.88 -3.68
CA ALA A 48 7.87 10.48 -3.89
C ALA A 48 7.23 10.37 -5.27
N GLU A 49 7.93 9.73 -6.21
CA GLU A 49 7.41 9.52 -7.56
C GLU A 49 6.56 8.25 -7.56
N VAL A 50 5.25 8.39 -7.81
CA VAL A 50 4.29 7.29 -7.73
C VAL A 50 3.59 7.11 -9.08
N GLN A 51 3.63 5.89 -9.60
CA GLN A 51 2.88 5.48 -10.79
C GLN A 51 1.66 4.68 -10.35
N ILE A 52 0.49 5.02 -10.92
CA ILE A 52 -0.77 4.34 -10.61
C ILE A 52 -1.38 3.80 -11.90
N THR A 53 -1.63 2.50 -11.93
CA THR A 53 -2.39 1.84 -13.00
C THR A 53 -3.84 1.71 -12.57
N ILE A 54 -4.76 2.29 -13.35
CA ILE A 54 -6.19 2.25 -13.08
C ILE A 54 -6.84 1.11 -13.86
N PHE A 55 -7.72 0.37 -13.19
CA PHE A 55 -8.53 -0.68 -13.79
C PHE A 55 -10.01 -0.29 -13.72
N ASP A 56 -10.80 -0.69 -14.72
CA ASP A 56 -12.28 -0.54 -14.75
C ASP A 56 -12.96 -1.59 -13.84
N VAL A 57 -12.42 -1.75 -12.63
CA VAL A 57 -12.85 -2.72 -11.64
C VAL A 57 -12.64 -2.12 -10.25
N GLN A 58 -13.71 -2.04 -9.47
CA GLN A 58 -13.67 -1.75 -8.05
C GLN A 58 -13.36 -3.02 -7.25
N SER A 59 -12.27 -2.98 -6.51
CA SER A 59 -11.85 -4.07 -5.61
C SER A 59 -12.31 -3.80 -4.18
N ILE A 60 -13.10 -4.69 -3.59
CA ILE A 60 -13.67 -4.53 -2.23
C ILE A 60 -12.95 -5.46 -1.24
N ARG A 61 -12.66 -4.90 -0.06
CA ARG A 61 -12.12 -5.64 1.09
C ARG A 61 -13.22 -6.06 2.06
N GLN A 62 -13.12 -7.30 2.54
CA GLN A 62 -14.00 -7.86 3.56
C GLN A 62 -13.19 -8.44 4.73
N PRO A 63 -13.68 -8.30 5.97
CA PRO A 63 -13.00 -8.86 7.13
C PRO A 63 -13.07 -10.39 7.12
N ASP A 64 -11.93 -11.04 7.20
CA ASP A 64 -11.82 -12.47 7.46
C ASP A 64 -11.66 -12.71 8.97
N GLN A 65 -12.72 -13.20 9.61
CA GLN A 65 -12.75 -13.44 11.05
C GLN A 65 -11.78 -14.52 11.53
N LYS A 66 -11.32 -15.42 10.65
CA LYS A 66 -10.41 -16.50 11.04
C LYS A 66 -9.00 -15.99 11.27
N ILE A 67 -8.60 -14.98 10.52
CA ILE A 67 -7.25 -14.41 10.55
C ILE A 67 -7.20 -12.97 11.08
N GLY A 68 -8.37 -12.33 11.25
CA GLY A 68 -8.47 -10.97 11.76
C GLY A 68 -7.98 -9.89 10.79
N LEU A 69 -8.03 -10.14 9.48
CA LEU A 69 -7.51 -9.24 8.44
C LEU A 69 -8.58 -8.91 7.39
N ASP A 70 -8.48 -7.73 6.79
CA ASP A 70 -9.33 -7.34 5.65
C ASP A 70 -8.68 -7.76 4.32
N LEU A 71 -9.27 -8.76 3.68
CA LEU A 71 -8.78 -9.31 2.42
C LEU A 71 -9.54 -8.74 1.23
N VAL A 72 -8.86 -8.62 0.08
CA VAL A 72 -9.52 -8.30 -1.20
C VAL A 72 -10.31 -9.52 -1.65
N CYS A 73 -11.64 -9.39 -1.73
CA CYS A 73 -12.53 -10.54 -1.95
C CYS A 73 -13.45 -10.39 -3.17
N GLN A 74 -13.67 -9.17 -3.67
CA GLN A 74 -14.65 -8.92 -4.73
C GLN A 74 -14.13 -7.91 -5.75
N PHE A 75 -14.51 -8.14 -7.00
CA PHE A 75 -14.16 -7.31 -8.16
C PHE A 75 -15.46 -6.98 -8.89
N HIS A 76 -15.87 -5.71 -8.88
CA HIS A 76 -17.06 -5.23 -9.59
C HIS A 76 -16.63 -4.31 -10.71
N LYS A 77 -17.26 -4.36 -11.90
CA LYS A 77 -17.08 -3.29 -12.87
C LYS A 77 -17.56 -1.97 -12.26
N SER A 78 -16.79 -0.91 -12.47
CA SER A 78 -17.08 0.43 -11.93
C SER A 78 -18.29 1.07 -12.62
#